data_AF-A0A833CZR8-F1
#
_entry.id   AF-A0A833CZR8-F1
#
_cell.length_a   1.000
_cell.length_b   1.000
_cell.length_c   1.000
_cell.angle_alpha   90.00
_cell.angle_beta   90.00
_cell.angle_gamma   90.00
#
_symmetry.space_group_name_H-M   'P 1'
#
loop_
_entity.id
_entity.type
_entity.pdbx_description
1 polymer ?
#
loop_
_entity_poly.entity_id
_entity_poly.type
_entity_poly.pdbx_seq_one_letter_code
_entity_poly.pdbx_strand_id
1 'polypeptide(L)'
;MKKSRFIPLDTTHLGVPEVRLCDHEECQHPGEFRAPKNPRDLKDFYWFCLDHIRDYNKHWDFYKGMSPEEIEKSRISDITWNRPSWPVGGWRLLLEKLSSTEGLD
;
A
#
# COMPACT_ATOMS: atom_id res chain seq x y z
N MET A 1 -7.23 -29.94 3.61
CA MET A 1 -7.99 -30.61 2.52
C MET A 1 -7.34 -30.21 1.20
N LYS A 2 -7.00 -31.19 0.36
CA LYS A 2 -6.11 -31.01 -0.79
C LYS A 2 -6.89 -30.35 -1.95
N LYS A 3 -6.50 -29.14 -2.35
CA LYS A 3 -7.06 -28.42 -3.52
C LYS A 3 -6.66 -29.18 -4.78
N SER A 4 -7.49 -30.11 -5.23
CA SER A 4 -7.28 -30.84 -6.49
C SER A 4 -7.56 -29.90 -7.67
N ARG A 5 -6.51 -29.22 -8.13
CA ARG A 5 -6.51 -28.34 -9.30
C ARG A 5 -6.23 -29.18 -10.55
N PHE A 6 -7.24 -29.47 -11.35
CA PHE A 6 -7.04 -30.11 -12.65
C PHE A 6 -7.14 -29.04 -13.74
N ILE A 7 -5.98 -28.54 -14.16
CA ILE A 7 -5.82 -27.75 -15.39
C ILE A 7 -5.28 -28.76 -16.42
N PRO A 8 -5.90 -28.93 -17.60
CA PRO A 8 -5.50 -29.96 -18.56
C PRO A 8 -4.03 -29.81 -18.95
N LEU A 9 -3.32 -30.94 -18.87
CA LEU A 9 -1.91 -31.08 -19.22
C LEU A 9 -1.78 -31.12 -20.74
N ASP A 10 -1.37 -30.00 -21.34
CA ASP A 10 -0.21 -29.93 -22.26
C ASP A 10 -0.20 -28.61 -23.05
N THR A 11 0.42 -27.56 -22.50
CA THR A 11 0.60 -26.26 -23.19
C THR A 11 2.05 -25.77 -23.18
N THR A 12 3.00 -26.58 -22.70
CA THR A 12 4.40 -26.16 -22.51
C THR A 12 5.14 -25.82 -23.82
N HIS A 13 4.59 -26.18 -24.98
CA HIS A 13 5.23 -25.99 -26.29
C HIS A 13 4.74 -24.74 -27.04
N LEU A 14 3.64 -24.10 -26.60
CA LEU A 14 2.96 -23.02 -27.33
C LEU A 14 3.17 -21.62 -26.76
N GLY A 15 4.05 -21.46 -25.75
CA GLY A 15 4.31 -20.15 -25.14
C GLY A 15 3.10 -19.54 -24.43
N VAL A 16 2.12 -20.37 -24.03
CA VAL A 16 0.94 -19.92 -23.32
C VAL A 16 1.36 -19.49 -21.91
N PRO A 17 1.14 -18.22 -21.51
CA PRO A 17 1.50 -17.78 -20.16
C PRO A 17 0.72 -18.61 -19.14
N GLU A 18 1.40 -19.07 -18.08
CA GLU A 18 0.74 -19.69 -16.93
C GLU A 18 -0.30 -18.71 -16.38
N VAL A 19 -1.58 -19.03 -16.60
CA VAL A 19 -2.69 -18.23 -16.09
C VAL A 19 -2.79 -18.48 -14.58
N ARG A 20 -2.40 -17.47 -13.81
CA ARG A 20 -2.57 -17.49 -12.36
C ARG A 20 -4.06 -17.44 -12.04
N LEU A 21 -4.48 -18.15 -11.00
CA LEU A 21 -5.86 -18.10 -10.50
C LEU A 21 -6.02 -16.94 -9.52
N CYS A 22 -7.26 -16.48 -9.38
CA CYS A 22 -7.66 -15.54 -8.35
C CYS A 22 -7.37 -16.09 -6.94
N ASP A 23 -6.81 -15.26 -6.06
CA ASP A 23 -6.47 -15.58 -4.68
C ASP A 23 -7.67 -15.50 -3.73
N HIS A 24 -8.83 -15.00 -4.19
CA HIS A 24 -10.05 -14.97 -3.40
C HIS A 24 -10.56 -16.40 -3.14
N GLU A 25 -11.09 -16.62 -1.92
CA GLU A 25 -11.63 -17.92 -1.52
C GLU A 25 -12.69 -18.41 -2.51
N GLU A 26 -12.64 -19.70 -2.83
CA GLU A 26 -13.56 -20.38 -3.76
C GLU A 26 -13.64 -19.78 -5.19
N CYS A 27 -12.73 -18.89 -5.58
CA CYS A 27 -12.72 -18.31 -6.93
C CYS A 27 -11.81 -19.10 -7.89
N GLN A 28 -12.32 -19.42 -9.09
CA GLN A 28 -11.56 -20.11 -10.15
C GLN A 28 -11.31 -19.24 -11.39
N HIS A 29 -11.64 -17.95 -11.32
CA HIS A 29 -11.39 -17.00 -12.41
C HIS A 29 -9.89 -16.68 -12.55
N PRO A 30 -9.43 -16.25 -13.73
CA PRO A 30 -8.06 -15.79 -13.93
C PRO A 30 -7.74 -14.57 -13.05
N GLY A 31 -6.59 -14.62 -12.38
CA GLY A 31 -6.05 -13.56 -11.54
C GLY A 31 -5.14 -12.64 -12.35
N GLU A 32 -5.73 -11.65 -13.03
CA GLU A 32 -5.00 -10.71 -13.90
C GLU A 32 -4.55 -9.44 -13.16
N PHE A 33 -5.23 -9.07 -12.07
CA PHE A 33 -5.02 -7.81 -11.37
C PHE A 33 -4.28 -8.04 -10.06
N ARG A 34 -3.18 -7.31 -9.83
CA ARG A 34 -2.41 -7.40 -8.58
C ARG A 34 -2.90 -6.40 -7.53
N ALA A 35 -2.89 -6.79 -6.25
CA ALA A 35 -3.16 -5.90 -5.12
C ALA A 35 -2.10 -6.07 -4.01
N PRO A 36 -1.62 -5.00 -3.36
CA PRO A 36 -0.63 -5.09 -2.30
C PRO A 36 -1.23 -5.76 -1.06
N LYS A 37 -0.53 -6.71 -0.43
CA LYS A 37 -1.02 -7.37 0.79
C LYS A 37 -0.96 -6.47 2.02
N ASN A 38 -0.02 -5.53 2.03
CA ASN A 38 0.26 -4.64 3.16
C ASN A 38 0.54 -3.23 2.62
N PRO A 39 0.01 -2.16 3.25
CA PRO A 39 0.31 -0.77 2.84
C PRO A 39 1.80 -0.41 2.84
N ARG A 40 2.59 -1.06 3.69
CA ARG A 40 4.02 -0.78 3.90
C ARG A 40 4.96 -1.77 3.23
N ASP A 41 4.47 -2.97 2.88
CA ASP A 41 5.26 -3.97 2.16
C ASP A 41 4.85 -4.01 0.68
N LEU A 42 5.72 -3.46 -0.17
CA LEU A 42 5.49 -3.33 -1.60
C LEU A 42 6.03 -4.51 -2.42
N LYS A 43 6.47 -5.59 -1.77
CA LYS A 43 7.01 -6.78 -2.46
C LYS A 43 5.99 -7.90 -2.58
N ASP A 44 5.00 -7.92 -1.69
CA ASP A 44 4.01 -8.97 -1.61
C ASP A 44 2.66 -8.56 -2.19
N PHE A 45 2.13 -9.39 -3.09
CA PHE A 45 0.90 -9.12 -3.82
C PHE A 45 -0.06 -10.31 -3.82
N TYR A 46 -1.36 -10.02 -3.77
CA TYR A 46 -2.42 -10.92 -4.19
C TYR A 46 -2.72 -10.73 -5.68
N TRP A 47 -3.24 -11.76 -6.33
CA TRP A 47 -3.73 -11.75 -7.71
C TRP A 47 -5.24 -12.01 -7.71
N PHE A 48 -6.02 -11.09 -8.28
CA PHE A 48 -7.47 -11.14 -8.28
C PHE A 48 -8.05 -11.05 -9.70
N CYS A 49 -9.26 -11.59 -9.87
CA CYS A 49 -10.10 -11.27 -11.02
C CYS A 49 -10.72 -9.87 -10.86
N LEU A 50 -11.39 -9.38 -11.90
CA LEU A 50 -11.96 -8.03 -11.95
C LEU A 50 -12.96 -7.73 -10.82
N ASP A 51 -13.75 -8.71 -10.41
CA ASP A 51 -14.76 -8.51 -9.37
C ASP A 51 -14.11 -8.40 -7.98
N HIS A 52 -13.17 -9.29 -7.68
CA HIS A 52 -12.52 -9.31 -6.37
C HIS A 52 -11.51 -8.17 -6.19
N ILE A 53 -10.85 -7.69 -7.25
CA ILE A 53 -9.99 -6.50 -7.10
C ILE A 53 -10.81 -5.25 -6.74
N ARG A 54 -12.04 -5.13 -7.26
CA ARG A 54 -12.95 -4.02 -6.92
C ARG A 54 -13.38 -4.11 -5.46
N ASP A 55 -13.76 -5.30 -5.02
CA ASP A 55 -14.14 -5.52 -3.63
C ASP A 55 -12.95 -5.25 -2.67
N TYR A 56 -11.76 -5.75 -3.02
CA TYR A 56 -10.54 -5.51 -2.27
C TYR A 56 -10.23 -4.02 -2.13
N ASN A 57 -10.24 -3.28 -3.25
CA ASN A 57 -9.96 -1.85 -3.26
C ASN A 57 -11.00 -1.04 -2.49
N LYS A 58 -12.27 -1.46 -2.50
CA LYS A 58 -13.33 -0.81 -1.72
C LYS A 58 -13.10 -0.93 -0.21
N HIS A 59 -12.54 -2.06 0.22
CA HIS A 59 -12.23 -2.33 1.64
C HIS A 59 -10.82 -1.87 2.04
N TRP A 60 -10.04 -1.31 1.13
CA TRP A 60 -8.67 -0.90 1.39
C TRP A 60 -8.60 0.37 2.23
N ASP A 61 -7.91 0.29 3.37
CA ASP A 61 -7.62 1.41 4.25
C ASP A 61 -6.11 1.47 4.51
N PHE A 62 -5.45 2.49 3.95
CA PHE A 62 -4.00 2.70 4.09
C PHE A 62 -3.61 3.07 5.54
N TYR A 63 -4.48 3.77 6.26
CA TYR A 63 -4.24 4.27 7.62
C TYR A 63 -4.68 3.29 8.71
N LYS A 64 -5.15 2.09 8.32
CA LYS A 64 -5.60 1.06 9.26
C LYS A 64 -4.54 0.75 10.31
N GLY A 65 -4.90 0.97 11.58
CA GLY A 65 -4.03 0.73 12.73
C GLY A 65 -3.01 1.85 13.03
N MET A 66 -3.08 2.99 12.34
CA MET A 66 -2.34 4.20 12.74
C MET A 66 -3.12 4.99 13.80
N SER A 67 -2.38 5.66 14.68
CA SER A 67 -2.92 6.64 15.62
C SER A 67 -3.36 7.94 14.91
N PRO A 68 -4.28 8.72 15.49
CA PRO A 68 -4.66 10.03 14.95
C PRO A 68 -3.45 10.96 14.73
N GLU A 69 -2.47 10.93 15.63
CA GLU A 69 -1.26 11.73 15.53
C GLU A 69 -0.38 11.33 14.35
N GLU A 70 -0.28 10.02 14.05
CA GLU A 70 0.45 9.52 12.89
C GLU A 70 -0.24 9.90 11.58
N ILE A 71 -1.58 9.84 11.55
CA ILE A 71 -2.37 10.25 10.38
C ILE A 71 -2.19 11.74 10.12
N GLU A 72 -2.25 12.58 11.18
CA GLU A 72 -2.04 14.02 11.03
C GLU A 72 -0.61 14.35 10.57
N LYS A 73 0.40 13.66 11.09
CA LYS A 73 1.78 13.78 10.60
C LYS A 73 1.90 13.41 9.13
N SER A 74 1.29 12.31 8.70
CA SER A 74 1.26 11.90 7.28
C SER A 74 0.60 12.98 6.42
N ARG A 75 -0.56 13.48 6.85
CA ARG A 75 -1.30 14.56 6.16
C ARG A 75 -0.47 15.84 6.03
N ILE A 76 0.24 16.24 7.08
CA ILE A 76 1.13 17.41 7.05
C ILE A 76 2.30 17.18 6.07
N SER A 77 2.90 16.00 6.10
CA SER A 77 4.02 15.63 5.22
C SER A 77 3.61 15.60 3.74
N ASP A 78 2.39 15.16 3.45
CA ASP A 78 1.86 15.09 2.08
C ASP A 78 1.73 16.47 1.41
N ILE A 79 1.59 17.56 2.19
CA ILE A 79 1.57 18.94 1.68
C ILE A 79 2.87 19.25 0.90
N THR A 80 4.00 18.71 1.35
CA THR A 80 5.30 18.89 0.70
C THR A 80 5.71 17.68 -0.12
N TRP A 81 4.76 16.80 -0.49
CA TRP A 81 5.03 15.55 -1.20
C TRP A 81 6.04 14.66 -0.47
N ASN A 82 5.99 14.63 0.86
CA ASN A 82 6.96 13.93 1.71
C ASN A 82 8.41 14.39 1.49
N ARG A 83 8.63 15.57 0.88
CA ARG A 83 9.96 16.17 0.77
C ARG A 83 10.27 16.89 2.09
N PRO A 84 11.43 16.64 2.71
CA PRO A 84 11.87 17.43 3.85
C PRO A 84 12.05 18.90 3.44
N SER A 85 11.59 19.81 4.29
CA SER A 85 11.77 21.25 4.16
C SER A 85 12.71 21.78 5.24
N TRP A 86 13.40 22.88 4.92
CA TRP A 86 14.34 23.53 5.83
C TRP A 86 13.78 24.90 6.20
N PRO A 87 14.00 25.38 7.44
CA PRO A 87 13.64 26.74 7.80
C PRO A 87 14.38 27.73 6.89
N VAL A 88 13.66 28.75 6.41
CA VAL A 88 14.27 29.84 5.66
C VAL A 88 15.27 30.55 6.58
N GLY A 89 16.55 30.55 6.21
CA GLY A 89 17.66 31.06 7.04
C GLY A 89 18.35 30.02 7.95
N GLY A 90 18.01 28.73 7.80
CA GLY A 90 18.68 27.61 8.46
C GLY A 90 18.16 27.30 9.88
N TRP A 91 18.59 26.16 10.42
CA TRP A 91 18.13 25.65 11.72
C TRP A 91 18.46 26.57 12.91
N ARG A 92 19.52 27.37 12.80
CA ARG A 92 19.96 28.30 13.84
C ARG A 92 18.87 29.32 14.21
N LEU A 93 18.25 29.95 13.21
CA LEU A 93 17.22 30.96 13.45
C LEU A 93 15.92 30.36 14.01
N LEU A 94 15.64 29.09 13.72
CA LEU A 94 14.49 28.38 14.30
C LEU A 94 14.72 28.09 15.79
N LEU A 95 15.92 27.61 16.16
CA LEU A 95 16.28 27.33 17.55
C LEU A 95 16.28 28.61 18.40
N GLU A 96 16.83 29.71 17.87
CA GLU A 96 16.77 31.02 18.54
C GLU A 96 15.31 31.45 18.77
N LYS A 97 14.42 31.31 17.78
CA LYS A 97 12.99 31.64 17.92
C LYS A 97 12.26 30.77 18.94
N LEU A 98 12.46 29.45 18.91
CA LEU A 98 11.82 28.51 19.83
C LEU A 98 12.27 28.76 21.28
N SER A 99 13.57 29.02 21.48
CA SER A 99 14.10 29.38 22.81
C SER A 99 13.59 30.72 23.34
N SER A 100 13.13 31.61 22.46
CA SER A 100 12.58 32.92 22.83
C SER A 100 11.09 32.86 23.20
N THR A 101 10.37 31.82 22.79
CA THR A 101 8.93 31.66 23.04
C THR A 101 8.60 30.92 24.34
N GLU A 102 9.59 30.32 25.01
CA GLU A 102 9.40 29.64 26.31
C GLU A 102 9.35 30.63 27.52
N GLY A 103 9.13 31.92 27.27
CA GLY A 103 9.17 32.98 28.28
C GLY A 103 7.93 33.87 28.35
N LEU A 104 6.78 33.43 27.82
CA LEU A 104 5.50 34.15 27.91
C LEU A 104 4.41 33.19 28.43
N ASP A 105 4.47 32.93 29.73
CA ASP A 105 3.29 32.61 30.55
C ASP A 105 2.70 33.91 31.11
#